data_AF-A0A9D1LLV8-F1
#
_entry.id   AF-A0A9D1LLV8-F1
#
_cell.length_a   1.000
_cell.length_b   1.000
_cell.length_c   1.000
_cell.angle_alpha   90.00
_cell.angle_beta   90.00
_cell.angle_gamma   90.00
#
_symmetry.space_group_name_H-M   'P 1'
#
loop_
_entity.id
_entity.type
_entity.pdbx_description
1 polymer ?
#
loop_
_entity_poly.entity_id
_entity_poly.type
_entity_poly.pdbx_seq_one_letter_code
_entity_poly.pdbx_strand_id
1 'polypeptide(L)'
;MTQLIRQFAITVLTVLQWMLFFRALLSWIPQMQGGKLAQVLYQLTEPLVAPFRSLLSRIPAMRTFPVDISFLVAYFVLLLVQRFLYFY
;
A
#
# COMPACT_ATOMS: atom_id res chain seq x y z
N MET A 1 6.46 -28.13 1.72
CA MET A 1 7.09 -27.02 0.97
C MET A 1 6.09 -25.94 0.56
N THR A 2 4.98 -26.30 -0.08
CA THR A 2 3.92 -25.36 -0.52
C THR A 2 3.32 -24.51 0.62
N GLN A 3 3.06 -25.12 1.78
CA GLN A 3 2.55 -24.40 2.96
C GLN A 3 3.51 -23.33 3.48
N LEU A 4 4.82 -23.61 3.54
CA LEU A 4 5.82 -22.64 4.00
C LEU A 4 5.90 -21.44 3.06
N ILE A 5 5.88 -21.67 1.75
CA ILE A 5 5.88 -20.61 0.73
C ILE A 5 4.65 -19.73 0.88
N ARG A 6 3.48 -20.34 1.07
CA ARG A 6 2.21 -19.64 1.30
C ARG A 6 2.25 -18.79 2.56
N GLN A 7 2.70 -19.36 3.68
CA GLN A 7 2.84 -18.62 4.94
C GLN A 7 3.80 -17.44 4.81
N PHE A 8 4.92 -17.65 4.13
CA PHE A 8 5.88 -16.59 3.86
C PHE A 8 5.26 -15.47 3.01
N ALA A 9 4.60 -15.80 1.90
CA ALA A 9 3.93 -14.82 1.05
C ALA A 9 2.86 -14.03 1.82
N ILE A 10 2.03 -14.71 2.61
CA ILE A 10 1.02 -14.08 3.47
C ILE A 10 1.68 -13.14 4.49
N THR A 11 2.82 -13.53 5.07
CA THR A 11 3.55 -12.71 6.04
C THR A 11 4.08 -11.45 5.39
N VAL A 12 4.67 -11.57 4.20
CA VAL A 12 5.14 -10.40 3.42
C VAL A 12 3.98 -9.46 3.11
N LEU A 13 2.84 -9.98 2.65
CA LEU A 13 1.65 -9.15 2.38
C LEU A 13 1.14 -8.44 3.64
N THR A 14 1.11 -9.13 4.79
CA THR A 14 0.74 -8.52 6.07
C THR A 14 1.67 -7.37 6.42
N VAL A 15 2.98 -7.56 6.29
CA VAL A 15 3.98 -6.51 6.57
C VAL A 15 3.77 -5.30 5.66
N LEU A 16 3.57 -5.52 4.35
CA LEU A 16 3.32 -4.44 3.39
C LEU A 16 2.03 -3.68 3.71
N GLN A 17 0.96 -4.38 4.12
CA GLN A 17 -0.29 -3.74 4.55
C GLN A 17 -0.08 -2.87 5.80
N TRP A 18 0.68 -3.34 6.79
CA TRP A 18 1.03 -2.53 7.96
C TRP A 18 1.88 -1.32 7.59
N MET A 19 2.84 -1.46 6.68
CA MET A 19 3.66 -0.34 6.22
C MET A 19 2.84 0.73 5.51
N LEU A 20 1.89 0.31 4.66
CA LEU A 20 0.90 1.22 4.09
C LEU A 20 0.11 1.89 5.22
N PHE A 21 -0.50 1.12 6.13
CA PHE A 21 -1.27 1.67 7.24
C PHE A 21 -0.49 2.74 8.03
N PHE A 22 0.75 2.46 8.42
CA PHE A 22 1.59 3.44 9.10
C PHE A 22 1.93 4.65 8.23
N ARG A 23 2.18 4.47 6.92
CA ARG A 23 2.37 5.60 6.00
C ARG A 23 1.13 6.51 5.97
N ALA A 24 -0.07 5.93 5.93
CA ALA A 24 -1.31 6.70 5.96
C ALA A 24 -1.48 7.43 7.30
N LEU A 25 -1.23 6.76 8.42
CA LEU A 25 -1.28 7.40 9.75
C LEU A 25 -0.29 8.57 9.88
N LEU A 26 0.97 8.37 9.46
CA LEU A 26 1.98 9.42 9.52
C LEU A 26 1.66 10.59 8.58
N SER A 27 0.95 10.35 7.47
CA SER A 27 0.53 11.43 6.58
C SER A 27 -0.44 12.42 7.26
N TRP A 28 -1.16 12.00 8.30
CA TRP A 28 -2.06 12.87 9.06
C TRP A 28 -1.37 13.67 10.17
N ILE A 29 -0.09 13.39 10.44
CA ILE A 29 0.70 14.07 11.48
C ILE A 29 1.74 14.95 10.79
N PRO A 30 1.51 16.28 10.63
CA PRO A 30 2.38 17.15 9.82
C PRO A 30 3.85 17.12 10.22
N GLN A 31 4.14 17.04 11.52
CA GLN A 31 5.51 17.02 12.07
C GLN A 31 6.29 15.76 11.68
N MET A 32 5.60 14.66 11.34
CA MET A 32 6.21 13.37 11.05
C MET A 32 6.44 13.14 9.55
N GLN A 33 5.76 13.89 8.67
CA GLN A 33 5.81 13.68 7.22
C GLN A 33 7.24 13.80 6.64
N GLY A 34 8.08 14.66 7.20
CA GLY A 34 9.48 14.85 6.78
C GLY A 34 10.49 13.93 7.46
N GLY A 35 10.07 13.14 8.45
CA GLY A 35 10.97 12.31 9.24
C GLY A 35 11.54 11.11 8.47
N LYS A 36 12.68 10.59 8.94
CA LYS A 36 13.33 9.41 8.33
C LYS A 36 12.39 8.21 8.20
N LEU A 37 11.53 7.98 9.20
CA LEU A 37 10.56 6.89 9.17
C LEU A 37 9.52 7.04 8.05
N ALA A 38 8.97 8.24 7.86
CA ALA A 38 8.02 8.51 6.79
C ALA A 38 8.66 8.32 5.41
N GLN A 39 9.91 8.75 5.24
CA GLN A 39 10.67 8.56 4.00
C GLN A 39 10.94 7.08 3.70
N VAL A 40 11.32 6.28 4.71
CA VAL A 40 11.53 4.84 4.55
C VAL A 40 10.23 4.14 4.18
N LEU A 41 9.14 4.45 4.87
CA LEU A 41 7.82 3.89 4.54
C LEU A 41 7.38 4.29 3.13
N TYR A 42 7.59 5.54 2.73
CA TYR A 42 7.34 6.00 1.37
C TYR A 42 8.13 5.17 0.35
N GLN A 43 9.45 5.09 0.48
CA GLN A 43 10.31 4.40 -0.48
C GLN A 43 9.95 2.92 -0.65
N LEU A 44 9.61 2.24 0.45
CA LEU A 44 9.28 0.82 0.41
C LEU A 44 7.88 0.54 -0.12
N THR A 45 6.92 1.46 0.09
CA THR A 45 5.53 1.25 -0.32
C THR A 45 5.18 1.91 -1.65
N GLU A 46 5.93 2.91 -2.10
CA GLU A 46 5.65 3.63 -3.35
C GLU A 46 5.65 2.72 -4.58
N PRO A 47 6.53 1.72 -4.74
CA PRO A 47 6.45 0.78 -5.86
C PRO A 47 5.11 0.03 -5.95
N LEU A 48 4.40 -0.14 -4.82
CA LEU A 48 3.08 -0.75 -4.79
C LEU A 48 1.97 0.24 -5.15
N VAL A 49 2.11 1.52 -4.78
CA VAL A 49 1.08 2.56 -4.99
C VAL A 49 1.19 3.22 -6.37
N ALA A 50 2.42 3.48 -6.84
CA ALA A 50 2.71 4.19 -8.07
C ALA A 50 2.02 3.61 -9.34
N PRO A 51 1.92 2.28 -9.53
CA PRO A 51 1.19 1.72 -10.66
C PRO A 51 -0.28 2.13 -10.66
N PHE A 52 -0.94 2.09 -9.50
CA PHE A 52 -2.34 2.52 -9.36
C PHE A 52 -2.48 4.02 -9.55
N ARG A 53 -1.52 4.82 -9.09
CA ARG A 53 -1.53 6.27 -9.32
C ARG A 53 -1.42 6.60 -10.80
N SER A 54 -0.52 5.91 -11.51
CA SER A 54 -0.37 6.03 -12.96
C SER A 54 -1.67 5.68 -13.69
N LEU A 55 -2.33 4.58 -13.30
CA LEU A 55 -3.62 4.17 -13.88
C LEU A 55 -4.72 5.20 -13.59
N LEU A 56 -4.90 5.62 -12.35
CA LEU A 56 -5.95 6.55 -11.95
C LEU A 56 -5.74 7.96 -12.52
N SER A 57 -4.50 8.39 -12.73
CA SER A 57 -4.19 9.68 -13.37
C SER A 57 -4.70 9.78 -14.81
N ARG A 58 -5.08 8.67 -15.44
CA ARG A 58 -5.71 8.68 -16.78
C ARG A 58 -7.17 9.12 -16.72
N ILE A 59 -7.79 9.10 -15.54
CA ILE A 59 -9.17 9.54 -15.30
C ILE A 59 -9.14 11.02 -14.88
N PRO A 60 -9.72 11.96 -15.65
CA PRO A 60 -9.66 13.39 -15.34
C PRO A 60 -10.18 13.75 -13.94
N ALA A 61 -11.28 13.13 -13.51
CA ALA A 61 -11.87 13.35 -12.19
C ALA A 61 -10.95 12.95 -11.02
N MET A 62 -10.02 12.02 -11.24
CA MET A 62 -9.10 11.54 -10.20
C MET A 62 -7.88 12.45 -10.04
N ARG A 63 -7.58 13.32 -11.00
CA ARG A 63 -6.43 14.26 -10.92
C ARG A 63 -6.67 15.38 -9.92
N THR A 64 -7.91 15.81 -9.78
CA THR A 64 -8.34 16.89 -8.88
C THR A 64 -8.89 16.38 -7.56
N PHE A 65 -8.90 15.06 -7.34
CA PHE A 65 -9.43 14.51 -6.09
C PHE A 65 -8.46 14.81 -4.92
N PRO A 66 -8.96 15.33 -3.79
CA PRO A 66 -8.11 15.80 -2.70
C PRO A 66 -7.44 14.68 -1.89
N VAL A 67 -7.84 13.42 -2.10
CA VAL A 67 -7.31 12.25 -1.38
C VAL A 67 -6.58 11.34 -2.36
N ASP A 68 -5.51 10.70 -1.90
CA ASP A 68 -4.81 9.71 -2.72
C ASP A 68 -5.59 8.40 -2.82
N ILE A 69 -6.51 8.32 -3.79
CA ILE A 69 -7.28 7.08 -4.07
C ILE A 69 -6.37 5.93 -4.48
N SER A 70 -5.21 6.21 -5.09
CA SER A 70 -4.28 5.15 -5.51
C SER A 70 -3.75 4.35 -4.32
N PHE A 71 -3.58 5.00 -3.19
CA PHE A 71 -3.19 4.38 -1.95
C PHE A 71 -4.25 3.37 -1.47
N LEU A 72 -5.54 3.77 -1.46
CA LEU A 72 -6.64 2.89 -1.07
C LEU A 72 -6.75 1.68 -1.99
N VAL A 73 -6.66 1.91 -3.31
CA VAL A 73 -6.70 0.83 -4.31
C VAL A 73 -5.55 -0.17 -4.08
N ALA A 74 -4.33 0.32 -3.84
CA ALA A 74 -3.19 -0.54 -3.55
C ALA A 74 -3.42 -1.42 -2.31
N TYR A 75 -3.93 -0.82 -1.24
CA TYR A 75 -4.25 -1.54 -0.01
C TYR A 75 -5.31 -2.64 -0.23
N PHE A 76 -6.40 -2.32 -0.92
CA PHE A 76 -7.46 -3.30 -1.22
C PHE A 76 -6.97 -4.44 -2.11
N VAL A 77 -6.12 -4.16 -3.10
CA VAL A 77 -5.53 -5.21 -3.95
C VAL A 77 -4.68 -6.16 -3.11
N LEU A 78 -3.84 -5.65 -2.20
CA LEU A 78 -3.07 -6.50 -1.30
C LEU A 78 -3.97 -7.37 -0.41
N LEU A 79 -5.07 -6.82 0.10
CA LEU A 79 -6.04 -7.55 0.91
C LEU A 79 -6.72 -8.67 0.09
N LEU A 80 -7.09 -8.41 -1.16
CA LEU A 80 -7.67 -9.41 -2.06
C LEU A 80 -6.67 -10.53 -2.38
N VAL A 81 -5.42 -10.18 -2.71
CA VAL A 81 -4.35 -11.16 -2.97
C VAL A 81 -4.11 -12.03 -1.74
N GLN A 82 -4.04 -11.41 -0.56
CA GLN A 82 -3.86 -12.15 0.68
C GLN A 82 -5.06 -13.07 0.97
N ARG A 83 -6.29 -12.59 0.78
CA ARG A 83 -7.51 -13.37 0.99
C ARG A 83 -7.58 -14.56 0.03
N PHE A 84 -7.20 -14.35 -1.23
CA PHE A 84 -7.07 -15.42 -2.21
C PHE A 84 -6.07 -16.49 -1.74
N LEU A 85 -4.88 -16.06 -1.32
CA LEU A 85 -3.87 -16.96 -0.74
C LEU A 85 -4.30 -17.63 0.57
N TYR A 86 -5.38 -17.21 1.24
CA TYR A 86 -5.92 -17.91 2.41
C TYR A 86 -6.96 -18.97 2.05
N PHE A 87 -7.65 -18.81 0.93
CA PHE A 87 -8.68 -19.76 0.49
C PHE A 87 -8.17 -20.85 -0.44
N TYR A 88 -7.16 -20.53 -1.25
CA TYR A 88 -6.54 -21.44 -2.22
C TYR A 88 -5.09 -21.75 -1.80
#